data_AF-A0A8D8FKL3-F1
#
_entry.id   AF-A0A8D8FKL3-F1
#
_cell.length_a   1.000
_cell.length_b   1.000
_cell.length_c   1.000
_cell.angle_alpha   90.00
_cell.angle_beta   90.00
_cell.angle_gamma   90.00
#
_symmetry.space_group_name_H-M   'P 1'
#
loop_
_entity.id
_entity.type
_entity.pdbx_description
1 polymer ?
#
loop_
_entity_poly.entity_id
_entity_poly.type
_entity_poly.pdbx_seq_one_letter_code
_entity_poly.pdbx_strand_id
1 'polypeptide(L)'
;RFLSPVSPLPLVRWWRVCLDEAQMVEGIHNQTTKMVKTLPAVHRWTVTGTPIEKSMDNLYGLVHFLDYSPYNDYQLWRQFNYQYQQGNPRPLLAVMSRIMWRTCKAAVLDQLGIPPQTEVLHKITMSDLQNFFYRT
;
A
#
# COMPACT_ATOMS: atom_id res chain seq x y z
N ARG A 1 27.19 27.42 3.51
CA ARG A 1 26.19 26.47 2.95
C ARG A 1 26.80 25.09 3.03
N PHE A 2 26.38 24.25 3.98
CA PHE A 2 26.86 22.87 4.04
C PHE A 2 26.27 22.09 2.86
N LEU A 3 27.13 21.47 2.05
CA LEU A 3 26.71 20.54 1.01
C LEU A 3 26.19 19.29 1.73
N SER A 4 24.89 19.02 1.64
CA SER A 4 24.36 17.75 2.12
C SER A 4 25.06 16.63 1.34
N PRO A 5 25.71 15.68 2.01
CA PRO A 5 26.36 14.58 1.33
C PRO A 5 25.31 13.82 0.51
N VAL A 6 25.64 13.56 -0.74
CA VAL A 6 24.78 12.78 -1.63
C VAL A 6 24.66 11.38 -1.02
N SER A 7 23.43 10.91 -0.81
CA SER A 7 23.22 9.54 -0.32
C SER A 7 23.96 8.57 -1.25
N PRO A 8 24.68 7.56 -0.72
CA PRO A 8 25.35 6.58 -1.57
C PRO A 8 24.36 5.62 -2.24
N LEU A 9 23.11 5.55 -1.76
CA LEU A 9 22.11 4.59 -2.22
C LEU A 9 21.78 4.68 -3.73
N PRO A 10 21.64 5.88 -4.34
CA PRO A 10 21.41 6.01 -5.78
C PRO A 10 22.66 5.71 -6.63
N LEU A 11 23.85 5.63 -6.04
CA LEU A 11 25.10 5.30 -6.75
C LEU A 11 25.26 3.79 -6.96
N VAL A 12 24.44 2.97 -6.29
CA VAL A 12 24.45 1.52 -6.39
C VAL A 12 23.26 1.06 -7.24
N ARG A 13 23.52 0.16 -8.19
CA ARG A 13 22.45 -0.55 -8.90
C ARG A 13 22.04 -1.77 -8.10
N TRP A 14 20.86 -1.72 -7.52
CA TRP A 14 20.32 -2.79 -6.70
C TRP A 14 19.75 -3.91 -7.56
N TRP A 15 19.99 -5.15 -7.16
CA TRP A 15 19.29 -6.29 -7.75
C TRP A 15 17.80 -6.24 -7.40
N ARG A 16 17.47 -5.91 -6.15
CA ARG A 16 16.10 -5.81 -5.67
C ARG A 16 15.94 -4.70 -4.64
N VAL A 17 14.81 -4.01 -4.68
CA VAL A 17 14.33 -3.12 -3.61
C VAL A 17 12.98 -3.62 -3.14
N CYS A 18 12.84 -3.87 -1.83
CA CYS A 18 11.60 -4.30 -1.20
C CYS A 18 11.11 -3.20 -0.27
N LEU A 19 9.85 -2.78 -0.43
CA LEU A 19 9.15 -1.95 0.54
C LEU A 19 8.35 -2.86 1.46
N ASP A 20 8.69 -2.85 2.74
CA ASP A 20 7.89 -3.48 3.78
C ASP A 20 6.88 -2.48 4.34
N GLU A 21 5.71 -2.96 4.75
CA GLU A 21 4.55 -2.16 5.12
C GLU A 21 4.29 -1.02 4.12
N ALA A 22 4.25 -1.39 2.83
CA ALA A 22 4.27 -0.44 1.72
C ALA A 22 3.12 0.58 1.72
N GLN A 23 2.04 0.30 2.45
CA GLN A 23 0.95 1.25 2.68
C GLN A 23 1.40 2.52 3.44
N MET A 24 2.48 2.46 4.22
CA MET A 24 3.07 3.65 4.87
C MET A 24 3.70 4.64 3.85
N VAL A 25 4.02 4.16 2.64
CA VAL A 25 4.76 4.89 1.60
C VAL A 25 4.04 4.87 0.24
N GLU A 26 2.74 4.62 0.25
CA GLU A 26 1.91 4.48 -0.97
C GLU A 26 1.60 5.81 -1.67
N GLY A 27 1.78 6.95 -0.99
CA GLY A 27 1.54 8.26 -1.60
C GLY A 27 2.54 8.56 -2.73
N ILE A 28 2.07 8.68 -3.98
CA ILE A 28 2.90 9.06 -5.15
C ILE A 28 3.62 10.40 -4.92
N HIS A 29 3.05 11.27 -4.08
CA HIS A 29 3.61 12.56 -3.74
C HIS A 29 4.52 12.55 -2.49
N ASN A 30 4.57 11.44 -1.76
CA ASN A 30 5.43 11.30 -0.58
C ASN A 30 6.91 11.37 -1.00
N GLN A 31 7.68 12.19 -0.28
CA GLN A 31 9.11 12.38 -0.54
C GLN A 31 9.88 11.07 -0.44
N THR A 32 9.50 10.20 0.50
CA THR A 32 10.11 8.88 0.67
C THR A 32 9.92 8.02 -0.58
N THR A 33 8.71 7.94 -1.10
CA THR A 33 8.38 7.15 -2.30
C THR A 33 9.11 7.65 -3.53
N LYS A 34 9.17 8.99 -3.70
CA LYS A 34 9.96 9.61 -4.78
C LYS A 34 11.43 9.24 -4.68
N MET A 35 12.03 9.33 -3.49
CA MET A 35 13.43 8.99 -3.25
C MET A 35 13.71 7.50 -3.49
N VAL A 36 12.89 6.59 -2.96
CA VAL A 36 13.12 5.14 -3.16
C VAL A 36 12.91 4.76 -4.64
N LYS A 37 12.04 5.46 -5.37
CA LYS A 37 11.87 5.25 -6.82
C LYS A 37 13.07 5.76 -7.63
N THR A 38 13.88 6.71 -7.12
CA THR A 38 15.13 7.11 -7.81
C THR A 38 16.25 6.09 -7.67
N LEU A 39 16.17 5.14 -6.73
CA LEU A 39 17.17 4.08 -6.58
C LEU A 39 17.18 3.21 -7.84
N PRO A 40 18.33 3.03 -8.52
CA PRO A 40 18.41 2.12 -9.66
C PRO A 40 18.21 0.68 -9.19
N ALA A 41 17.21 -0.03 -9.74
CA ALA A 41 16.87 -1.38 -9.33
C ALA A 41 16.47 -2.26 -10.53
N VAL A 42 16.80 -3.56 -10.49
CA VAL A 42 16.33 -4.55 -11.48
C VAL A 42 14.93 -5.05 -11.12
N HIS A 43 14.69 -5.33 -9.83
CA HIS A 43 13.40 -5.79 -9.32
C HIS A 43 12.87 -4.90 -8.21
N ARG A 44 11.55 -4.67 -8.20
CA ARG A 44 10.86 -3.89 -7.16
C ARG A 44 9.70 -4.68 -6.59
N TRP A 45 9.62 -4.73 -5.27
CA TRP A 45 8.64 -5.52 -4.54
C TRP A 45 7.98 -4.64 -3.48
N THR A 46 6.68 -4.83 -3.30
CA THR A 46 5.93 -4.25 -2.19
C THR A 46 5.37 -5.39 -1.35
N VAL A 47 5.50 -5.26 -0.03
CA VAL A 47 4.96 -6.19 0.95
C VAL A 47 4.04 -5.38 1.86
N THR A 48 2.78 -5.81 1.95
CA THR A 48 1.74 -5.11 2.72
C THR A 48 0.60 -6.06 3.06
N GLY A 49 0.09 -5.97 4.29
CA GLY A 49 -1.14 -6.66 4.69
C GLY A 49 -2.42 -5.96 4.20
N THR A 50 -2.34 -4.66 3.93
CA THR A 50 -3.47 -3.76 3.65
C THR A 50 -3.18 -2.90 2.42
N PRO A 51 -3.18 -3.48 1.20
CA PRO A 51 -2.81 -2.76 -0.02
C PRO A 51 -3.78 -1.65 -0.44
N ILE A 52 -4.93 -1.54 0.23
CA ILE A 52 -5.94 -0.49 0.01
C ILE A 52 -6.37 -0.01 1.38
N GLU A 53 -5.93 1.19 1.78
CA GLU A 53 -6.37 1.81 3.03
C GLU A 53 -7.49 2.83 2.80
N LYS A 54 -7.29 3.80 1.89
CA LYS A 54 -8.19 4.96 1.75
C LYS A 54 -8.83 5.07 0.38
N SER A 55 -8.06 4.90 -0.69
CA SER A 55 -8.55 5.05 -2.06
C SER A 55 -7.83 4.11 -3.04
N MET A 56 -8.38 4.04 -4.26
CA MET A 56 -7.73 3.32 -5.35
C MET A 56 -6.39 3.93 -5.79
N ASP A 57 -6.16 5.21 -5.49
CA ASP A 57 -4.90 5.87 -5.83
C ASP A 57 -3.75 5.39 -4.92
N ASN A 58 -4.07 4.95 -3.70
CA ASN A 58 -3.10 4.29 -2.83
C ASN A 58 -2.60 2.97 -3.45
N LEU A 59 -3.53 2.16 -3.97
CA LEU A 59 -3.16 0.93 -4.68
C LEU A 59 -2.32 1.24 -5.91
N TYR A 60 -2.65 2.29 -6.65
CA TYR A 60 -1.84 2.72 -7.80
C TYR A 60 -0.44 3.12 -7.37
N GLY A 61 -0.26 3.79 -6.24
CA GLY A 61 1.06 4.12 -5.70
C GLY A 61 1.95 2.89 -5.55
N LEU A 62 1.38 1.77 -5.06
CA LEU A 62 2.08 0.49 -4.96
C LEU A 62 2.42 -0.10 -6.34
N VAL A 63 1.45 -0.14 -7.27
CA VAL A 63 1.65 -0.65 -8.64
C VAL A 63 2.69 0.18 -9.39
N HIS A 64 2.62 1.51 -9.26
CA HIS A 64 3.56 2.45 -9.83
C HIS A 64 4.97 2.25 -9.25
N PHE A 65 5.10 1.85 -7.98
CA PHE A 65 6.40 1.50 -7.42
C PHE A 65 6.98 0.22 -8.02
N LEU A 66 6.18 -0.79 -8.35
CA LEU A 66 6.68 -2.03 -8.99
C LEU A 66 7.38 -1.75 -10.33
N ASP A 67 7.04 -0.62 -10.96
CA ASP A 67 7.62 -0.16 -12.23
C ASP A 67 7.52 -1.17 -13.37
N TYR A 68 6.42 -1.93 -13.37
CA TYR A 68 6.17 -2.99 -14.33
C TYR A 68 5.26 -2.49 -15.46
N SER A 69 5.84 -2.33 -16.66
CA SER A 69 5.12 -1.88 -17.85
C SER A 69 4.12 -2.93 -18.35
N PRO A 70 2.93 -2.53 -18.83
CA PRO A 70 2.44 -1.15 -18.98
C PRO A 70 1.70 -0.60 -17.76
N TYR A 71 1.65 -1.34 -16.64
CA TYR A 71 0.79 -1.02 -15.50
C TYR A 71 1.30 0.12 -14.63
N ASN A 72 2.55 0.54 -14.83
CA ASN A 72 3.12 1.75 -14.23
C ASN A 72 2.65 3.05 -14.91
N ASP A 73 1.82 2.97 -15.97
CA ASP A 73 1.20 4.13 -16.62
C ASP A 73 -0.09 4.56 -15.92
N TYR A 74 -0.17 5.85 -15.58
CA TYR A 74 -1.31 6.39 -14.84
C TYR A 74 -2.59 6.53 -15.70
N GLN A 75 -2.46 6.78 -17.00
CA GLN A 75 -3.64 6.86 -17.88
C GLN A 75 -4.30 5.50 -18.03
N LEU A 76 -3.50 4.44 -18.18
CA LEU A 76 -4.01 3.08 -18.19
C LEU A 76 -4.67 2.73 -16.85
N TRP A 77 -4.05 3.10 -15.73
CA TRP A 77 -4.66 2.94 -14.41
C TRP A 77 -6.03 3.63 -14.30
N ARG A 78 -6.11 4.89 -14.75
CA ARG A 78 -7.37 5.65 -14.73
C ARG A 78 -8.48 4.96 -15.52
N GLN A 79 -8.16 4.31 -16.63
CA GLN A 79 -9.13 3.53 -17.40
C GLN A 79 -9.65 2.33 -16.60
N PHE A 80 -8.76 1.58 -15.94
CA PHE A 80 -9.17 0.47 -15.07
C PHE A 80 -10.02 0.94 -13.89
N ASN A 81 -9.62 2.03 -13.22
CA ASN A 81 -10.35 2.59 -12.10
C ASN A 81 -11.73 3.12 -12.53
N TYR A 82 -11.81 3.79 -13.67
CA TYR A 82 -13.09 4.25 -14.23
C TYR A 82 -14.03 3.07 -14.48
N GLN A 83 -13.57 2.02 -15.15
CA GLN A 83 -14.39 0.82 -15.39
C GLN A 83 -14.82 0.13 -14.09
N TYR A 84 -13.93 0.07 -13.10
CA TYR A 84 -14.25 -0.45 -11.78
C TYR A 84 -15.37 0.36 -11.10
N GLN A 85 -15.29 1.69 -11.15
CA GLN A 85 -16.31 2.59 -10.61
C GLN A 85 -17.67 2.46 -11.33
N GLN A 86 -17.66 2.10 -12.62
CA GLN A 86 -18.86 1.78 -13.40
C GLN A 86 -19.39 0.35 -13.12
N GLY A 87 -18.81 -0.39 -12.17
CA GLY A 87 -19.25 -1.72 -11.78
C GLY A 87 -18.64 -2.86 -12.59
N ASN A 88 -17.63 -2.61 -13.43
CA ASN A 88 -16.89 -3.63 -14.15
C ASN A 88 -15.48 -3.85 -13.55
N PRO A 89 -15.32 -4.75 -12.57
CA PRO A 89 -14.03 -4.98 -11.92
C PRO A 89 -13.08 -5.88 -12.72
N ARG A 90 -13.56 -6.58 -13.75
CA ARG A 90 -12.79 -7.63 -14.45
C ARG A 90 -11.43 -7.16 -14.97
N PRO A 91 -11.30 -5.98 -15.61
CA PRO A 91 -10.03 -5.52 -16.16
C PRO A 91 -9.00 -5.26 -15.06
N LEU A 92 -9.41 -4.59 -13.97
CA LEU A 92 -8.56 -4.34 -12.82
C LEU A 92 -8.13 -5.67 -12.16
N LEU A 93 -9.07 -6.58 -11.91
CA LEU A 93 -8.77 -7.88 -11.30
C LEU A 93 -7.83 -8.74 -12.14
N ALA A 94 -7.94 -8.69 -13.48
CA ALA A 94 -7.06 -9.42 -14.38
C ALA A 94 -5.61 -8.92 -14.34
N VAL A 95 -5.40 -7.63 -14.08
CA VAL A 95 -4.06 -7.07 -13.84
C VAL A 95 -3.58 -7.45 -12.46
N MET A 96 -4.41 -7.24 -11.42
CA MET A 96 -4.05 -7.55 -10.04
C MET A 96 -3.64 -9.01 -9.87
N SER A 97 -4.35 -9.96 -10.49
CA SER A 97 -4.01 -11.38 -10.41
C SER A 97 -2.66 -11.76 -11.04
N ARG A 98 -2.09 -10.90 -11.89
CA ARG A 98 -0.77 -11.10 -12.51
C ARG A 98 0.38 -10.51 -11.69
N ILE A 99 0.12 -9.41 -10.98
CA ILE A 99 1.17 -8.62 -10.32
C ILE A 99 1.11 -8.67 -8.79
N MET A 100 0.00 -9.17 -8.22
CA MET A 100 -0.22 -9.26 -6.78
C MET A 100 -0.52 -10.71 -6.39
N TRP A 101 0.15 -11.13 -5.32
CA TRP A 101 -0.20 -12.34 -4.60
C TRP A 101 -0.82 -11.95 -3.26
N ARG A 102 -2.04 -12.42 -2.98
CA ARG A 102 -2.71 -12.19 -1.69
C ARG A 102 -3.36 -13.47 -1.20
N THR A 103 -3.01 -13.86 0.03
CA THR A 103 -3.60 -15.01 0.71
C THR A 103 -4.38 -14.53 1.93
N CYS A 104 -5.62 -14.95 2.07
CA CYS A 104 -6.43 -14.65 3.25
C CYS A 104 -6.11 -15.65 4.36
N LYS A 105 -6.09 -15.22 5.63
CA LYS A 105 -5.92 -16.13 6.79
C LYS A 105 -6.88 -17.33 6.75
N ALA A 106 -8.12 -17.10 6.31
CA ALA A 106 -9.11 -18.16 6.14
C ALA A 106 -8.68 -19.28 5.18
N ALA A 107 -7.82 -18.99 4.19
CA ALA A 107 -7.36 -19.95 3.20
C ALA A 107 -6.18 -20.82 3.70
N VAL A 108 -5.61 -20.50 4.85
CA VAL A 108 -4.44 -21.17 5.45
C VAL A 108 -4.66 -21.47 6.93
N LEU A 109 -5.91 -21.35 7.40
CA LEU A 109 -6.25 -21.45 8.82
C LEU A 109 -5.92 -22.83 9.38
N ASP A 110 -6.17 -23.87 8.57
CA ASP A 110 -5.87 -25.27 8.81
C ASP A 110 -4.37 -25.55 8.97
N GLN A 111 -3.52 -24.80 8.26
CA GLN A 111 -2.06 -24.94 8.30
C GLN A 111 -1.41 -24.20 9.46
N LEU A 112 -2.04 -23.12 9.94
CA LEU A 112 -1.43 -22.20 10.89
C LEU A 112 -1.80 -22.48 12.36
N GLY A 113 -2.80 -23.32 12.62
CA GLY A 113 -3.22 -23.68 14.00
C GLY A 113 -3.61 -22.46 14.85
N ILE A 114 -4.12 -21.39 14.22
CA ILE A 114 -4.39 -20.11 14.88
C ILE A 114 -5.65 -20.27 15.75
N PRO A 115 -5.62 -19.85 17.03
CA PRO A 115 -6.83 -19.83 17.85
C PRO A 115 -7.89 -18.89 17.24
N PRO A 116 -9.18 -19.12 17.52
CA PRO A 116 -10.24 -18.26 17.02
C PRO A 116 -10.05 -16.81 17.52
N GLN A 117 -10.23 -15.85 16.62
CA GLN A 117 -10.18 -14.42 16.97
C GLN A 117 -11.37 -14.08 17.88
N THR A 118 -11.10 -13.49 19.04
CA THR A 118 -12.13 -13.01 19.97
C THR A 118 -12.14 -11.49 19.98
N GLU A 119 -13.31 -10.87 19.82
CA GLU A 119 -13.48 -9.41 19.90
C GLU A 119 -14.30 -9.09 21.15
N VAL A 120 -13.75 -8.25 22.03
CA VAL A 120 -14.40 -7.83 23.29
C VAL A 120 -14.58 -6.32 23.28
N LEU A 121 -15.84 -5.88 23.18
CA LEU A 121 -16.17 -4.46 23.19
C LEU A 121 -16.37 -3.98 24.64
N HIS A 122 -15.44 -3.17 25.14
CA HIS A 122 -15.59 -2.48 26.42
C HIS A 122 -16.24 -1.11 26.22
N LYS A 123 -17.55 -1.03 26.48
CA LYS A 123 -18.24 0.26 26.52
C LYS A 123 -17.86 1.01 27.80
N ILE A 124 -17.24 2.17 27.62
CA ILE A 124 -16.92 3.11 28.69
C ILE A 124 -17.90 4.28 28.67
N THR A 125 -18.29 4.76 29.85
CA THR A 125 -19.09 5.98 30.01
C THR A 125 -18.15 7.16 30.21
N MET A 126 -18.43 8.27 29.51
CA MET A 126 -17.69 9.51 29.73
C MET A 126 -17.89 10.02 31.16
N SER A 127 -16.83 10.55 31.78
CA SER A 127 -16.94 11.22 33.07
C SER A 127 -17.68 12.55 32.95
N ASP A 128 -18.13 13.11 34.07
CA ASP A 128 -18.82 14.41 34.10
C ASP A 128 -17.97 15.54 33.50
N LEU A 129 -16.66 15.52 33.76
CA LEU A 129 -15.71 16.50 33.22
C LEU A 129 -15.52 16.33 31.70
N GLN A 130 -15.44 15.10 31.20
CA GLN A 130 -15.40 14.83 29.75
C GLN A 130 -16.69 15.27 29.07
N ASN A 131 -17.85 14.96 29.67
CA ASN A 131 -19.15 15.41 29.17
C ASN A 131 -19.26 16.94 29.12
N PHE A 132 -18.68 17.65 30.09
CA PHE A 132 -18.64 19.12 30.07
C PHE A 132 -17.85 19.65 28.87
N PHE A 133 -16.64 19.14 28.62
CA PHE A 133 -15.79 19.60 27.51
C PHE A 133 -16.27 19.13 26.13
N TYR A 134 -16.87 17.95 26.00
CA TYR A 134 -17.40 17.45 24.72
C TYR A 134 -18.77 18.03 24.32
N ARG A 135 -19.43 18.76 25.22
CA ARG A 135 -20.68 19.51 24.92
C ARG A 135 -20.44 20.93 24.40
N THR A 136 -19.19 21.40 24.44
CA THR A 136 -18.78 22.72 23.93
C THR A 136 -18.33 22.58 22.47
#